data_AF-A0A7S3H258-F1
#
_entry.id   AF-A0A7S3H258-F1
#
_cell.length_a   1.000
_cell.length_b   1.000
_cell.length_c   1.000
_cell.angle_alpha   90.00
_cell.angle_beta   90.00
_cell.angle_gamma   90.00
#
_symmetry.space_group_name_H-M   'P 1'
#
loop_
_entity.id
_entity.type
_entity.pdbx_description
1 polymer ?
#
loop_
_entity_poly.entity_id
_entity_poly.type
_entity_poly.pdbx_seq_one_letter_code
_entity_poly.pdbx_strand_id
1 'polypeptide(L)'
;IFCLAITLWSTFFLERWKRHCAELAYRWGVYGAEDKELTAELAKGASKEVSSVEVRRTLSWIGVLVLVLLQVNVMLYYNYIQSNYASYVGNEWYSQAVPAVVYYGLCNLSSALLYPITTVLTDFEMHPTKAEAEGSLVIKHFTLTFVSEFSALFYAAFV
;
A
#
# COMPACT_ATOMS: atom_id res chain seq x y z
N ILE A 1 -25.35 -4.96 14.59
CA ILE A 1 -25.42 -3.60 15.19
C ILE A 1 -24.05 -2.93 15.17
N PHE A 2 -23.03 -3.53 15.79
CA PHE A 2 -21.67 -2.96 15.80
C PHE A 2 -21.07 -2.68 14.42
N CYS A 3 -21.13 -3.64 13.48
CA CYS A 3 -20.62 -3.43 12.12
C CYS A 3 -21.30 -2.26 11.40
N LEU A 4 -22.62 -2.13 11.54
CA LEU A 4 -23.39 -1.02 10.96
C LEU A 4 -22.96 0.34 11.56
N ALA A 5 -22.70 0.38 12.87
CA ALA A 5 -22.23 1.57 13.54
C ALA A 5 -20.84 2.01 13.03
N ILE A 6 -19.89 1.07 12.86
CA ILE A 6 -18.55 1.38 12.32
C ILE A 6 -18.66 1.85 10.87
N THR A 7 -19.46 1.18 10.03
CA THR A 7 -19.60 1.61 8.62
C THR A 7 -20.19 3.02 8.52
N LEU A 8 -21.23 3.32 9.30
CA LEU A 8 -21.86 4.64 9.34
C LEU A 8 -20.90 5.72 9.86
N TRP A 9 -20.14 5.40 10.90
CA TRP A 9 -19.14 6.30 11.45
C TRP A 9 -18.04 6.61 10.45
N SER A 10 -17.47 5.58 9.81
CA SER A 10 -16.40 5.74 8.80
C SER A 10 -16.85 6.59 7.61
N THR A 11 -18.08 6.39 7.11
CA THR A 11 -18.62 7.21 6.02
C THR A 11 -18.80 8.66 6.45
N PHE A 12 -19.40 8.90 7.63
CA PHE A 12 -19.63 10.24 8.15
C PHE A 12 -18.32 10.99 8.38
N PHE A 13 -17.34 10.33 8.99
CA PHE A 13 -16.02 10.88 9.25
C PHE A 13 -15.32 11.28 7.95
N LEU A 14 -15.27 10.38 6.95
CA LEU A 14 -14.62 10.66 5.67
C LEU A 14 -15.29 11.81 4.91
N GLU A 15 -16.61 11.88 4.88
CA GLU A 15 -17.32 12.99 4.24
C GLU A 15 -17.03 14.33 4.92
N ARG A 16 -17.05 14.34 6.25
CA ARG A 16 -16.80 15.56 7.03
C ARG A 16 -15.36 16.03 6.90
N TRP A 17 -14.41 15.09 6.90
CA TRP A 17 -12.99 15.38 6.68
C TRP A 17 -12.74 15.97 5.30
N LYS A 18 -13.32 15.38 4.24
CA LYS A 18 -13.21 15.90 2.87
C LYS A 18 -13.70 17.34 2.73
N ARG A 19 -14.85 17.66 3.33
CA ARG A 19 -15.39 19.04 3.34
C ARG A 19 -14.47 20.00 4.07
N HIS A 20 -13.92 19.58 5.20
CA HIS A 20 -13.00 20.40 5.99
C HIS A 20 -11.68 20.68 5.25
N CYS A 21 -11.09 19.67 4.60
CA CYS A 21 -9.90 19.84 3.77
C CYS A 21 -10.15 20.81 2.61
N ALA A 22 -11.30 20.75 1.95
CA ALA A 22 -11.66 21.67 0.87
C ALA A 22 -11.79 23.13 1.37
N GLU A 23 -12.41 23.32 2.54
CA GLU A 23 -12.51 24.64 3.18
C GLU A 23 -11.13 25.22 3.51
N LEU A 24 -10.24 24.40 4.09
CA LEU A 24 -8.86 24.80 4.39
C LEU A 24 -8.08 25.15 3.11
N ALA A 25 -8.18 24.32 2.08
CA ALA A 25 -7.49 24.57 0.80
C ALA A 25 -7.95 25.89 0.15
N TYR A 26 -9.25 26.20 0.25
CA TYR A 26 -9.79 27.49 -0.20
C TYR A 26 -9.26 28.66 0.64
N ARG A 27 -9.34 28.55 1.98
CA ARG A 27 -8.86 29.60 2.90
C ARG A 27 -7.36 29.88 2.77
N TRP A 28 -6.55 28.86 2.48
CA TRP A 28 -5.11 29.00 2.24
C TRP A 28 -4.75 29.36 0.80
N GLY A 29 -5.72 29.48 -0.11
CA GLY A 29 -5.49 29.88 -1.50
C GLY A 29 -4.74 28.85 -2.35
N VAL A 30 -4.63 27.60 -1.89
CA VAL A 30 -3.94 26.49 -2.59
C VAL A 30 -4.91 25.61 -3.38
N TYR A 31 -6.21 25.96 -3.40
CA TYR A 31 -7.22 25.23 -4.16
C TYR A 31 -6.91 25.25 -5.67
N GLY A 32 -6.80 24.07 -6.27
CA GLY A 32 -6.49 23.90 -7.70
C GLY A 32 -5.05 24.25 -8.10
N ALA A 33 -4.11 24.29 -7.16
CA ALA A 33 -2.70 24.54 -7.46
C ALA A 33 -2.07 23.38 -8.27
N GLU A 34 -2.45 22.14 -7.98
CA GLU A 34 -1.95 20.92 -8.64
C GLU A 34 -2.31 20.86 -10.13
N ASP A 35 -3.56 21.19 -10.48
CA ASP A 35 -4.03 21.22 -11.88
C ASP A 35 -3.26 22.26 -12.73
N LYS A 36 -2.87 23.38 -12.12
CA LYS A 36 -2.08 24.43 -12.78
C LYS A 36 -0.64 23.98 -13.03
N GLU A 37 -0.05 23.25 -12.09
CA GLU A 37 1.29 22.66 -12.27
C GLU A 37 1.27 21.60 -13.37
N LEU A 38 0.27 20.72 -13.36
CA LEU A 38 0.10 19.68 -14.37
C LEU A 38 -0.04 20.27 -15.79
N THR A 39 -0.89 21.27 -15.96
CA THR A 39 -1.09 21.94 -17.26
C THR A 39 0.17 22.67 -17.74
N ALA A 40 0.93 23.29 -16.84
CA ALA A 40 2.20 23.93 -17.17
C ALA A 40 3.29 22.92 -17.59
N GLU A 41 3.39 21.77 -16.92
CA GLU A 41 4.34 20.71 -17.26
C GLU A 41 3.95 19.99 -18.56
N LEU A 42 2.66 19.72 -18.79
CA LEU A 42 2.16 19.16 -20.05
C LEU A 42 2.45 20.10 -21.24
N ALA A 43 2.34 21.42 -21.05
CA ALA A 43 2.69 22.41 -22.07
C ALA A 43 4.20 22.42 -22.40
N LYS A 44 5.07 22.12 -21.42
CA LYS A 44 6.51 21.93 -21.63
C LYS A 44 6.86 20.56 -22.24
N GLY A 45 6.03 19.55 -21.98
CA GLY A 45 6.31 18.13 -22.21
C GLY A 45 5.86 17.56 -23.56
N ALA A 46 5.25 18.35 -24.45
CA ALA A 46 4.66 17.92 -25.73
C ALA A 46 5.62 17.22 -26.74
N SER A 47 6.87 16.95 -26.36
CA SER A 47 7.90 16.31 -27.19
C SER A 47 8.37 14.92 -26.69
N LYS A 48 7.93 14.42 -25.52
CA LYS A 48 8.35 13.08 -25.04
C LYS A 48 7.42 11.98 -25.58
N GLU A 49 8.01 10.91 -26.13
CA GLU A 49 7.31 9.72 -26.63
C GLU A 49 6.39 9.10 -25.56
N VAL A 50 5.09 9.40 -25.68
CA VAL A 50 4.02 8.95 -24.77
C VAL A 50 3.97 7.43 -24.62
N SER A 51 4.29 6.68 -25.68
CA SER A 51 4.21 5.22 -25.73
C SER A 51 5.17 4.51 -24.76
N SER A 52 6.37 5.05 -24.56
CA SER A 52 7.38 4.44 -23.67
C SER A 52 7.02 4.60 -22.19
N VAL A 53 6.39 5.73 -21.83
CA VAL A 53 5.98 6.03 -20.44
C VAL A 53 4.82 5.14 -20.01
N GLU A 54 3.83 4.92 -20.88
CA GLU A 54 2.70 4.03 -20.58
C GLU A 54 3.14 2.59 -20.32
N VAL A 55 4.05 2.06 -21.15
CA VAL A 55 4.63 0.72 -20.95
C VAL A 55 5.32 0.62 -19.60
N ARG A 56 6.13 1.61 -19.23
CA ARG A 56 6.83 1.61 -17.93
C ARG A 56 5.88 1.66 -16.74
N ARG A 57 4.81 2.45 -16.84
CA ARG A 57 3.75 2.49 -15.82
C ARG A 57 3.07 1.14 -15.67
N THR A 58 2.69 0.49 -16.78
CA THR A 58 2.10 -0.85 -16.71
C THR A 58 3.06 -1.89 -16.11
N LEU A 59 4.34 -1.86 -16.48
CA LEU A 59 5.36 -2.75 -15.93
C LEU A 59 5.56 -2.57 -14.42
N SER A 60 5.53 -1.34 -13.94
CA SER A 60 5.63 -1.03 -12.51
C SER A 60 4.44 -1.60 -11.74
N TRP A 61 3.20 -1.43 -12.23
CA TRP A 61 2.01 -2.02 -11.62
C TRP A 61 2.01 -3.56 -11.68
N ILE A 62 2.53 -4.15 -12.76
CA ILE A 62 2.78 -5.60 -12.82
C ILE A 62 3.79 -5.99 -11.73
N GLY A 63 4.85 -5.20 -11.52
CA GLY A 63 5.81 -5.39 -10.43
C GLY A 63 5.15 -5.36 -9.06
N VAL A 64 4.28 -4.38 -8.79
CA VAL A 64 3.48 -4.32 -7.55
C VAL A 64 2.63 -5.57 -7.38
N LEU A 65 1.94 -6.02 -8.42
CA LEU A 65 1.12 -7.23 -8.38
C LEU A 65 1.96 -8.48 -8.07
N VAL A 66 3.14 -8.62 -8.69
CA VAL A 66 4.08 -9.71 -8.40
C VAL A 66 4.55 -9.68 -6.95
N LEU A 67 4.85 -8.49 -6.40
CA LEU A 67 5.23 -8.34 -4.99
C LEU A 67 4.08 -8.69 -4.04
N VAL A 68 2.84 -8.31 -4.37
CA VAL A 68 1.64 -8.72 -3.62
C VAL A 68 1.51 -10.24 -3.60
N LEU A 69 1.61 -10.89 -4.76
CA LEU A 69 1.53 -12.35 -4.86
C LEU A 69 2.67 -13.01 -4.07
N LEU A 70 3.88 -12.47 -4.13
CA LEU A 70 5.02 -12.96 -3.36
C LEU A 70 4.76 -12.88 -1.85
N GLN A 71 4.25 -11.75 -1.36
CA GLN A 71 3.92 -11.57 0.06
C GLN A 71 2.85 -12.55 0.53
N VAL A 72 1.80 -12.76 -0.27
CA VAL A 72 0.75 -13.74 0.05
C VAL A 72 1.34 -15.15 0.11
N ASN A 73 2.23 -15.52 -0.83
CA ASN A 73 2.90 -16.83 -0.80
C ASN A 73 3.79 -16.99 0.44
N VAL A 74 4.55 -15.96 0.82
CA VAL A 74 5.36 -15.96 2.05
C VAL A 74 4.48 -16.14 3.28
N MET A 75 3.35 -15.45 3.35
CA MET A 75 2.37 -15.57 4.44
C MET A 75 1.77 -16.99 4.50
N LEU A 76 1.37 -17.57 3.35
CA LEU A 76 0.84 -18.95 3.29
C LEU A 76 1.88 -19.98 3.74
N TYR A 77 3.11 -19.86 3.26
CA TYR A 77 4.21 -20.73 3.68
C TYR A 77 4.48 -20.62 5.19
N TYR A 78 4.44 -19.40 5.73
CA TYR A 78 4.58 -19.16 7.15
C TYR A 78 3.49 -19.87 7.97
N ASN A 79 2.23 -19.74 7.55
CA ASN A 79 1.10 -20.38 8.21
C ASN A 79 1.17 -21.91 8.13
N TYR A 80 1.64 -22.46 7.00
CA TYR A 80 1.92 -23.88 6.88
C TYR A 80 2.95 -24.35 7.91
N ILE A 81 4.08 -23.64 8.07
CA ILE A 81 5.08 -23.96 9.09
C ILE A 81 4.45 -23.87 10.49
N GLN A 82 3.73 -22.78 10.79
CA GLN A 82 3.13 -22.55 12.09
C GLN A 82 2.14 -23.68 12.47
N SER A 83 1.34 -24.17 11.52
CA SER A 83 0.40 -25.27 11.75
C SER A 83 1.08 -26.59 12.12
N ASN A 84 2.29 -26.83 11.61
CA ASN A 84 3.07 -28.04 11.88
C ASN A 84 4.07 -27.86 13.04
N TYR A 85 4.22 -26.64 13.56
CA TYR A 85 5.26 -26.30 14.53
C TYR A 85 5.16 -27.09 15.85
N ALA A 86 3.94 -27.28 16.35
CA ALA A 86 3.68 -28.05 17.57
C ALA A 86 4.09 -29.53 17.44
N SER A 87 4.04 -30.11 16.22
CA SER A 87 4.49 -31.48 15.95
C SER A 87 6.00 -31.63 16.02
N TYR A 88 6.76 -30.58 15.73
CA TYR A 88 8.23 -30.60 15.75
C TYR A 88 8.82 -30.29 17.13
N VAL A 89 8.20 -29.36 17.85
CA VAL A 89 8.78 -28.75 19.06
C VAL A 89 8.06 -29.20 20.35
N GLY A 90 6.91 -29.86 20.21
CA GLY A 90 6.04 -30.24 21.32
C GLY A 90 4.94 -29.20 21.56
N ASN A 91 3.83 -29.66 22.14
CA ASN A 91 2.60 -28.88 22.31
C ASN A 91 2.60 -28.03 23.59
N GLU A 92 3.62 -27.21 23.73
CA GLU A 92 3.79 -26.29 24.86
C GLU A 92 3.31 -24.88 24.50
N TRP A 93 3.05 -24.01 25.48
CA TRP A 93 2.55 -22.64 25.23
C TRP A 93 3.45 -21.82 24.28
N TYR A 94 4.77 -22.03 24.35
CA TYR A 94 5.73 -21.31 23.51
C TYR A 94 5.64 -21.73 22.04
N SER A 95 5.06 -22.89 21.73
CA SER A 95 4.83 -23.35 20.36
C SER A 95 3.84 -22.45 19.59
N GLN A 96 2.97 -21.74 20.31
CA GLN A 96 2.03 -20.79 19.73
C GLN A 96 2.59 -19.35 19.77
N ALA A 97 3.27 -18.98 20.84
CA ALA A 97 3.77 -17.62 21.03
C ALA A 97 4.95 -17.26 20.11
N VAL A 98 5.92 -18.18 19.97
CA VAL A 98 7.15 -17.90 19.20
C VAL A 98 6.86 -17.59 17.73
N PRO A 99 6.04 -18.38 17.01
CA PRO A 99 5.67 -18.04 15.64
C PRO A 99 4.98 -16.67 15.53
N ALA A 100 4.01 -16.36 16.39
CA ALA A 100 3.32 -15.07 16.33
C ALA A 100 4.29 -13.87 16.45
N VAL A 101 5.27 -13.95 17.36
CA VAL A 101 6.29 -12.91 17.53
C VAL A 101 7.24 -12.82 16.33
N VAL A 102 7.65 -13.97 15.78
CA VAL A 102 8.50 -14.02 14.59
C VAL A 102 7.77 -13.42 13.39
N TYR A 103 6.50 -13.75 13.19
CA TYR A 103 5.68 -13.21 12.11
C TYR A 103 5.53 -11.68 12.22
N TYR A 104 5.26 -11.16 13.42
CA TYR A 104 5.24 -9.72 13.66
C TYR A 104 6.56 -9.05 13.28
N GLY A 105 7.70 -9.66 13.62
CA GLY A 105 9.02 -9.19 13.19
C GLY A 105 9.20 -9.18 11.68
N LEU A 106 8.73 -10.23 10.99
CA LEU A 106 8.76 -10.33 9.52
C LEU A 106 7.91 -9.24 8.85
N CYS A 107 6.72 -8.94 9.37
CA CYS A 107 5.87 -7.86 8.85
C CYS A 107 6.56 -6.49 8.98
N ASN A 108 7.15 -6.19 10.15
CA ASN A 108 7.88 -4.93 10.35
C ASN A 108 9.07 -4.81 9.39
N LEU A 109 9.81 -5.91 9.20
CA LEU A 109 10.92 -5.95 8.24
C LEU A 109 10.42 -5.73 6.81
N SER A 110 9.32 -6.38 6.43
CA SER A 110 8.68 -6.18 5.13
C SER A 110 8.32 -4.70 4.93
N SER A 111 7.62 -4.06 5.86
CA SER A 111 7.22 -2.66 5.74
C SER A 111 8.44 -1.73 5.58
N ALA A 112 9.55 -1.99 6.28
CA ALA A 112 10.79 -1.25 6.13
C ALA A 112 11.45 -1.44 4.75
N LEU A 113 11.43 -2.65 4.19
CA LEU A 113 12.02 -2.96 2.88
C LEU A 113 11.16 -2.45 1.72
N LEU A 114 9.83 -2.34 1.90
CA LEU A 114 8.93 -1.94 0.84
C LEU A 114 9.06 -0.47 0.46
N TYR A 115 9.43 0.41 1.40
CA TYR A 115 9.65 1.82 1.10
C TYR A 115 10.70 2.05 0.00
N PRO A 116 11.96 1.57 0.12
CA PRO A 116 12.97 1.76 -0.93
C PRO A 116 12.62 1.04 -2.24
N ILE A 117 11.86 -0.06 -2.19
CA ILE A 117 11.37 -0.73 -3.41
C ILE A 117 10.38 0.16 -4.14
N THR A 118 9.42 0.74 -3.42
CA THR A 118 8.37 1.59 -4.00
C THR A 118 8.90 2.91 -4.54
N THR A 119 9.98 3.46 -3.97
CA THR A 119 10.66 4.64 -4.53
C THR A 119 11.31 4.31 -5.86
N VAL A 120 12.05 3.19 -5.97
CA VAL A 120 12.67 2.75 -7.23
C VAL A 120 11.61 2.49 -8.31
N LEU A 121 10.50 1.85 -7.94
CA LEU A 121 9.41 1.59 -8.87
C LEU A 121 8.73 2.88 -9.36
N THR A 122 8.66 3.89 -8.51
CA THR A 122 8.00 5.17 -8.85
C THR A 122 8.94 6.06 -9.67
N ASP A 123 10.23 6.10 -9.35
CA ASP A 123 11.24 6.77 -10.17
C ASP A 123 11.31 6.14 -11.58
N PHE A 124 11.05 4.84 -11.67
CA PHE A 124 10.94 4.13 -12.94
C PHE A 124 9.70 4.55 -13.77
N GLU A 125 8.68 5.19 -13.22
CA GLU A 125 7.48 5.59 -13.99
C GLU A 125 7.63 6.95 -14.69
N MET A 126 8.61 7.77 -14.31
CA MET A 126 8.85 9.12 -14.88
C MET A 126 7.57 9.99 -14.92
N HIS A 127 6.99 10.25 -13.76
CA HIS A 127 5.84 11.15 -13.64
C HIS A 127 6.16 12.59 -14.10
N PRO A 128 5.19 13.29 -14.72
CA PRO A 128 5.35 14.66 -15.18
C PRO A 128 5.45 15.67 -14.03
N THR A 129 4.72 15.47 -12.93
CA THR A 129 4.74 16.34 -11.75
C THR A 129 5.18 15.60 -10.50
N LYS A 130 5.68 16.36 -9.52
CA LYS A 130 6.06 15.79 -8.21
C LYS A 130 4.83 15.27 -7.46
N ALA A 131 3.71 15.98 -7.53
CA ALA A 131 2.47 15.57 -6.89
C ALA A 131 1.97 14.21 -7.40
N GLU A 132 2.02 13.96 -8.71
CA GLU A 132 1.65 12.65 -9.28
C GLU A 132 2.63 11.54 -8.88
N ALA A 133 3.93 11.85 -8.80
CA ALA A 133 4.93 10.88 -8.33
C ALA A 133 4.68 10.49 -6.87
N GLU A 134 4.49 11.48 -5.99
CA GLU A 134 4.20 11.26 -4.58
C GLU A 134 2.88 10.50 -4.40
N GLY A 135 1.83 10.85 -5.15
CA GLY A 135 0.55 10.13 -5.15
C GLY A 135 0.71 8.66 -5.56
N SER A 136 1.45 8.38 -6.63
CA SER A 136 1.74 7.02 -7.10
C SER A 136 2.54 6.23 -6.07
N LEU A 137 3.58 6.84 -5.47
CA LEU A 137 4.38 6.25 -4.39
C LEU A 137 3.48 5.86 -3.21
N VAL A 138 2.64 6.79 -2.74
CA VAL A 138 1.75 6.56 -1.58
C VAL A 138 0.82 5.39 -1.85
N ILE A 139 0.20 5.30 -3.03
CA ILE A 139 -0.75 4.22 -3.34
C ILE A 139 -0.03 2.86 -3.39
N LYS A 140 1.13 2.78 -4.07
CA LYS A 140 1.88 1.52 -4.15
C LYS A 140 2.40 1.07 -2.80
N HIS A 141 2.98 1.99 -2.03
CA HIS A 141 3.51 1.71 -0.71
C HIS A 141 2.39 1.29 0.25
N PHE A 142 1.26 1.99 0.25
CA PHE A 142 0.07 1.60 0.99
C PHE A 142 -0.41 0.20 0.60
N THR A 143 -0.50 -0.10 -0.70
CA THR A 143 -0.98 -1.41 -1.18
C THR A 143 -0.09 -2.55 -0.69
N LEU A 144 1.23 -2.39 -0.80
CA LEU A 144 2.18 -3.43 -0.39
C LEU A 144 2.28 -3.59 1.13
N THR A 145 2.18 -2.50 1.89
CA THR A 145 2.17 -2.58 3.37
C THR A 145 0.85 -3.15 3.88
N PHE A 146 -0.29 -2.76 3.28
CA PHE A 146 -1.60 -3.31 3.61
C PHE A 146 -1.65 -4.83 3.43
N VAL A 147 -1.15 -5.35 2.30
CA VAL A 147 -1.13 -6.80 2.08
C VAL A 147 -0.22 -7.49 3.10
N SER A 148 0.96 -6.94 3.38
CA SER A 148 1.89 -7.52 4.35
C SER A 148 1.32 -7.60 5.77
N GLU A 149 0.54 -6.60 6.21
CA GLU A 149 0.02 -6.51 7.58
C GLU A 149 -1.34 -7.19 7.77
N PHE A 150 -2.22 -7.14 6.77
CA PHE A 150 -3.60 -7.64 6.91
C PHE A 150 -3.82 -9.03 6.31
N SER A 151 -2.94 -9.54 5.45
CA SER A 151 -3.14 -10.86 4.79
C SER A 151 -3.33 -12.01 5.78
N ALA A 152 -2.54 -12.08 6.85
CA ALA A 152 -2.71 -13.12 7.87
C ALA A 152 -4.04 -13.01 8.63
N LEU A 153 -4.54 -11.79 8.86
CA LEU A 153 -5.85 -11.58 9.48
C LEU A 153 -6.99 -12.03 8.56
N PHE A 154 -6.88 -11.76 7.26
CA PHE A 154 -7.81 -12.28 6.26
C PHE A 154 -7.78 -13.81 6.22
N TYR A 155 -6.59 -14.41 6.20
CA TYR A 155 -6.45 -15.85 6.23
C TYR A 155 -7.13 -16.45 7.47
N ALA A 156 -6.79 -15.98 8.67
CA ALA A 156 -7.36 -16.50 9.91
C ALA A 156 -8.88 -16.30 10.04
N ALA A 157 -9.45 -15.28 9.41
CA ALA A 157 -10.89 -15.01 9.46
C ALA A 157 -11.71 -15.83 8.45
N PHE A 158 -11.11 -16.20 7.31
CA PHE A 158 -11.85 -16.73 6.16
C PHE A 158 -11.40 -18.12 5.69
N VAL A 159 -10.24 -18.62 6.13
CA VAL A 159 -9.69 -19.94 5.79
C VAL A 159 -9.44 -20.73 7.08
#